data_AF-A0AAD6V8D1-F1
#
_entry.id   AF-A0AAD6V8D1-F1
#
_cell.length_a   1.000
_cell.length_b   1.000
_cell.length_c   1.000
_cell.angle_alpha   90.00
_cell.angle_beta   90.00
_cell.angle_gamma   90.00
#
_symmetry.space_group_name_H-M   'P 1'
#
loop_
_entity.id
_entity.type
_entity.pdbx_description
1 polymer ?
#
loop_
_entity_poly.entity_id
_entity_poly.type
_entity_poly.pdbx_seq_one_letter_code
_entity_poly.pdbx_strand_id
1 'polypeptide(L)'
;NILVPSYFRPSVLARDRLSEWHTPYSFHSMSSLAARFPAEIIRKWRDVVLASVEEDTRGNYGAGLLRFGHFCDQHRVPELSRMPASEGLLSMFIASYGAGQVSAGTVASWLSGLQLWHQLNGAPWHGGEILWRTKKGVSKLAPPSSRRPPRDPVSRQHMFVLRKYLDLGNTFDAAVWAAATSSWKGCAR
;
A
#
# COMPACT_ATOMS: atom_id res chain seq x y z
N ASN A 1 -21.86 1.16 -1.58
CA ASN A 1 -20.53 0.65 -1.15
C ASN A 1 -20.62 -0.05 0.20
N ILE A 2 -21.42 -1.11 0.31
CA ILE A 2 -21.49 -1.94 1.52
C ILE A 2 -20.99 -3.33 1.11
N LEU A 3 -20.02 -3.88 1.83
CA LEU A 3 -19.57 -5.26 1.61
C LEU A 3 -20.70 -6.22 1.99
N VAL A 4 -20.78 -7.35 1.29
CA VAL A 4 -21.67 -8.43 1.73
C VAL A 4 -21.16 -8.91 3.09
N PRO A 5 -22.01 -8.90 4.15
CA PRO A 5 -21.61 -9.38 5.47
C PRO A 5 -21.04 -10.79 5.38
N SER A 6 -19.87 -10.98 5.99
CA SER A 6 -19.16 -12.24 5.97
C SER A 6 -18.43 -12.42 7.28
N TYR A 7 -18.51 -13.62 7.85
CA TYR A 7 -17.73 -13.99 9.03
C TYR A 7 -16.22 -13.82 8.79
N PHE A 8 -15.77 -13.96 7.54
CA PHE A 8 -14.37 -13.82 7.15
C PHE A 8 -13.89 -12.35 7.09
N ARG A 9 -14.81 -11.38 7.08
CA ARG A 9 -14.51 -9.95 6.94
C ARG A 9 -15.35 -9.14 7.93
N PRO A 10 -15.07 -9.24 9.23
CA PRO A 10 -15.78 -8.44 10.23
C PRO A 10 -15.61 -6.94 9.98
N SER A 11 -16.58 -6.15 10.45
CA SER A 11 -16.52 -4.70 10.39
C SER A 11 -15.50 -4.17 11.40
N VAL A 12 -14.31 -3.81 10.91
CA VAL A 12 -13.18 -3.30 11.70
C VAL A 12 -12.58 -2.06 11.04
N LEU A 13 -11.73 -1.33 11.78
CA LEU A 13 -11.01 -0.17 11.24
C LEU A 13 -10.13 -0.59 10.07
N ALA A 14 -9.86 0.35 9.16
CA ALA A 14 -9.06 0.06 7.97
C ALA A 14 -7.69 -0.55 8.32
N ARG A 15 -6.99 0.01 9.33
CA ARG A 15 -5.67 -0.46 9.77
C ARG A 15 -5.66 -1.89 10.33
N ASP A 16 -6.80 -2.39 10.81
CA ASP A 16 -6.91 -3.70 11.45
C ASP A 16 -7.32 -4.80 10.46
N ARG A 17 -7.79 -4.46 9.25
CA ARG A 17 -8.25 -5.46 8.27
C ARG A 17 -7.19 -6.48 7.87
N LEU A 18 -5.91 -6.10 7.89
CA LEU A 18 -4.81 -7.02 7.57
C LEU A 18 -4.71 -8.17 8.58
N SER A 19 -4.97 -7.91 9.86
CA SER A 19 -4.93 -8.92 10.92
C SER A 19 -6.25 -9.68 11.06
N GLU A 20 -7.38 -8.98 10.92
CA GLU A 20 -8.72 -9.48 11.26
C GLU A 20 -9.48 -10.11 10.09
N TRP A 21 -9.08 -9.84 8.83
CA TRP A 21 -9.75 -10.45 7.67
C TRP A 21 -9.08 -11.76 7.28
N HIS A 22 -9.90 -12.76 7.05
CA HIS A 22 -9.50 -14.13 6.77
C HIS A 22 -10.19 -14.68 5.52
N THR A 23 -9.89 -15.92 5.20
CA THR A 23 -10.56 -16.76 4.21
C THR A 23 -10.57 -18.21 4.72
N PRO A 24 -11.31 -19.14 4.10
CA PRO A 24 -11.16 -20.56 4.43
C PRO A 24 -9.71 -21.08 4.30
N TYR A 25 -8.92 -20.51 3.37
CA TYR A 25 -7.50 -20.83 3.23
C TYR A 25 -6.71 -20.40 4.48
N SER A 26 -6.96 -19.20 4.98
CA SER A 26 -6.32 -18.68 6.20
C SER A 26 -6.49 -19.64 7.37
N PHE A 27 -7.69 -20.21 7.55
CA PHE A 27 -7.94 -21.17 8.63
C PHE A 27 -7.14 -22.46 8.48
N HIS A 28 -7.06 -23.03 7.27
CA HIS A 28 -6.24 -24.22 7.01
C HIS A 28 -4.75 -23.95 7.25
N SER A 29 -4.26 -22.81 6.75
CA SER A 29 -2.88 -22.37 6.92
C SER A 29 -2.52 -22.18 8.41
N MET A 30 -3.38 -21.47 9.16
CA MET A 30 -3.17 -21.25 10.60
C MET A 30 -3.26 -22.55 11.40
N SER A 31 -4.18 -23.46 11.05
CA SER A 31 -4.29 -24.78 11.69
C SER A 31 -3.02 -25.60 11.48
N SER A 32 -2.46 -25.55 10.26
CA SER A 32 -1.21 -26.22 9.92
C SER A 32 0.00 -25.64 10.64
N LEU A 33 0.00 -24.34 10.97
CA LEU A 33 1.02 -23.74 11.82
C LEU A 33 0.82 -24.13 13.30
N ALA A 34 -0.41 -24.09 13.80
CA ALA A 34 -0.75 -24.44 15.19
C ALA A 34 -0.42 -25.91 15.52
N ALA A 35 -0.44 -26.79 14.54
CA ALA A 35 0.00 -28.18 14.70
C ALA A 35 1.52 -28.33 14.94
N ARG A 36 2.33 -27.32 14.61
CA ARG A 36 3.81 -27.37 14.67
C ARG A 36 4.42 -26.39 15.65
N PHE A 37 3.70 -25.29 15.94
CA PHE A 37 4.20 -24.21 16.76
C PHE A 37 3.14 -23.77 17.79
N PRO A 38 3.56 -23.44 19.01
CA PRO A 38 2.69 -22.78 19.98
C PRO A 38 2.06 -21.48 19.48
N ALA A 39 0.86 -21.17 19.95
CA ALA A 39 0.07 -20.03 19.50
C ALA A 39 0.78 -18.68 19.73
N GLU A 40 1.53 -18.55 20.82
CA GLU A 40 2.30 -17.36 21.15
C GLU A 40 3.42 -17.07 20.15
N ILE A 41 4.04 -18.11 19.58
CA ILE A 41 5.07 -17.95 18.54
C ILE A 41 4.43 -17.47 17.24
N ILE A 42 3.29 -18.06 16.87
CA ILE A 42 2.54 -17.66 15.66
C ILE A 42 2.07 -16.21 15.78
N ARG A 43 1.51 -15.83 16.94
CA ARG A 43 1.09 -14.45 17.22
C ARG A 43 2.27 -13.49 17.13
N LYS A 44 3.39 -13.80 17.79
CA LYS A 44 4.60 -12.97 17.73
C LYS A 44 5.12 -12.81 16.31
N TRP A 45 5.12 -13.86 15.50
CA TRP A 45 5.49 -13.77 14.08
C TRP A 45 4.57 -12.82 13.31
N ARG A 46 3.24 -12.94 13.47
CA ARG A 46 2.27 -12.03 12.82
C ARG A 46 2.47 -10.58 13.26
N ASP A 47 2.67 -10.36 14.56
CA ASP A 47 2.90 -9.03 15.12
C ASP A 47 4.17 -8.38 14.52
N VAL A 48 5.26 -9.15 14.41
CA VAL A 48 6.52 -8.68 13.82
C VAL A 48 6.37 -8.39 12.32
N VAL A 49 5.66 -9.23 11.58
CA VAL A 49 5.38 -8.98 10.14
C VAL A 49 4.52 -7.73 9.97
N LEU A 50 3.49 -7.53 10.80
CA LEU A 50 2.67 -6.32 10.77
C LEU A 50 3.47 -5.06 11.13
N ALA A 51 4.41 -5.16 12.07
CA ALA A 51 5.30 -4.06 12.45
C ALA A 51 6.25 -3.63 11.33
N SER A 52 6.39 -4.40 10.25
CA SER A 52 7.13 -3.96 9.06
C SER A 52 6.45 -2.81 8.29
N VAL A 53 5.24 -2.42 8.69
CA VAL A 53 4.43 -1.40 8.02
C VAL A 53 3.86 -0.40 9.02
N GLU A 54 4.15 0.88 8.80
CA GLU A 54 3.63 2.00 9.58
C GLU A 54 2.09 2.00 9.66
N GLU A 55 1.55 2.51 10.77
CA GLU A 55 0.11 2.48 11.04
C GLU A 55 -0.75 3.16 9.97
N ASP A 56 -0.34 4.35 9.51
CA ASP A 56 -1.02 5.05 8.43
C ASP A 56 -1.00 4.26 7.13
N THR A 57 0.09 3.53 6.89
CA THR A 57 0.23 2.66 5.71
C THR A 57 -0.67 1.43 5.82
N ARG A 58 -0.83 0.86 7.02
CA ARG A 58 -1.81 -0.22 7.28
C ARG A 58 -3.23 0.23 6.96
N GLY A 59 -3.59 1.48 7.27
CA GLY A 59 -4.87 2.07 6.87
C GLY A 59 -5.09 2.06 5.35
N ASN A 60 -4.09 2.48 4.59
CA ASN A 60 -4.13 2.47 3.11
C ASN A 60 -4.23 1.05 2.55
N TYR A 61 -3.47 0.10 3.12
CA TYR A 61 -3.51 -1.31 2.73
C TYR A 61 -4.88 -1.92 3.00
N GLY A 62 -5.45 -1.68 4.18
CA GLY A 62 -6.80 -2.15 4.51
C GLY A 62 -7.90 -1.50 3.67
N ALA A 63 -7.70 -0.28 3.16
CA ALA A 63 -8.58 0.28 2.14
C ALA A 63 -8.48 -0.50 0.82
N GLY A 64 -7.29 -0.96 0.43
CA GLY A 64 -7.08 -1.85 -0.70
C GLY A 64 -7.80 -3.20 -0.56
N LEU A 65 -7.70 -3.83 0.62
CA LEU A 65 -8.43 -5.07 0.95
C LEU A 65 -9.95 -4.87 0.80
N LEU A 66 -10.48 -3.75 1.30
CA LEU A 66 -11.90 -3.42 1.16
C LEU A 66 -12.33 -3.30 -0.31
N ARG A 67 -11.53 -2.63 -1.14
CA ARG A 67 -11.81 -2.50 -2.58
C ARG A 67 -11.76 -3.85 -3.28
N PHE A 68 -10.81 -4.70 -2.94
CA PHE A 68 -10.73 -6.06 -3.46
C PHE A 68 -11.95 -6.90 -3.05
N GLY A 69 -12.35 -6.85 -1.76
CA GLY A 69 -13.55 -7.50 -1.28
C GLY A 69 -14.81 -7.04 -2.02
N HIS A 70 -14.94 -5.75 -2.28
CA HIS A 70 -16.07 -5.19 -3.03
C HIS A 70 -16.10 -5.68 -4.48
N PHE A 71 -14.94 -5.70 -5.14
CA PHE A 71 -14.79 -6.27 -6.48
C PHE A 71 -15.20 -7.75 -6.48
N CYS A 72 -14.72 -8.54 -5.53
CA CYS A 72 -15.07 -9.95 -5.42
C CYS A 72 -16.57 -10.16 -5.15
N ASP A 73 -17.20 -9.36 -4.30
CA ASP A 73 -18.64 -9.43 -4.03
C ASP A 73 -19.45 -9.08 -5.28
N GLN A 74 -19.10 -7.99 -5.96
CA GLN A 74 -19.77 -7.53 -7.18
C GLN A 74 -19.72 -8.58 -8.30
N HIS A 75 -18.58 -9.27 -8.43
CA HIS A 75 -18.38 -10.30 -9.45
C HIS A 75 -18.65 -11.73 -8.96
N ARG A 76 -19.23 -11.89 -7.77
CA ARG A 76 -19.58 -13.19 -7.15
C ARG A 76 -18.40 -14.16 -7.09
N VAL A 77 -17.20 -13.65 -6.86
CA VAL A 77 -16.00 -14.47 -6.68
C VAL A 77 -16.16 -15.25 -5.36
N PRO A 78 -16.12 -16.60 -5.40
CA PRO A 78 -16.26 -17.42 -4.20
C PRO A 78 -15.17 -17.11 -3.18
N GLU A 79 -15.51 -17.19 -1.90
CA GLU A 79 -14.58 -16.89 -0.80
C GLU A 79 -13.28 -17.71 -0.87
N LEU A 80 -13.39 -18.98 -1.28
CA LEU A 80 -12.27 -19.91 -1.50
C LEU A 80 -11.30 -19.45 -2.59
N SER A 81 -11.74 -18.61 -3.53
CA SER A 81 -10.93 -18.11 -4.64
C SER A 81 -10.29 -16.75 -4.34
N ARG A 82 -10.60 -16.14 -3.19
CA ARG A 82 -10.08 -14.82 -2.78
C ARG A 82 -8.69 -14.90 -2.16
N MET A 83 -8.28 -16.07 -1.67
CA MET A 83 -6.94 -16.36 -1.19
C MET A 83 -6.62 -17.86 -1.36
N PRO A 84 -5.48 -18.20 -2.01
CA PRO A 84 -4.58 -17.30 -2.72
C PRO A 84 -5.27 -16.72 -3.95
N ALA A 85 -5.23 -15.40 -4.12
CA ALA A 85 -5.82 -14.74 -5.27
C ALA A 85 -4.97 -15.05 -6.51
N SER A 86 -5.62 -15.54 -7.57
CA SER A 86 -4.93 -15.80 -8.83
C SER A 86 -4.42 -14.51 -9.47
N GLU A 87 -3.37 -14.63 -10.28
CA GLU A 87 -2.83 -13.48 -11.03
C GLU A 87 -3.90 -12.81 -11.89
N GLY A 88 -4.76 -13.60 -12.55
CA GLY A 88 -5.88 -13.10 -13.35
C GLY A 88 -6.89 -12.33 -12.51
N LEU A 89 -7.23 -12.82 -11.30
CA LEU A 89 -8.14 -12.13 -10.39
C LEU A 89 -7.57 -10.78 -9.94
N LEU A 90 -6.30 -10.74 -9.55
CA LEU A 90 -5.60 -9.51 -9.18
C LEU A 90 -5.57 -8.51 -10.35
N SER A 91 -5.32 -9.01 -11.55
CA SER A 91 -5.26 -8.20 -12.78
C SER A 91 -6.62 -7.59 -13.11
N MET A 92 -7.69 -8.39 -13.11
CA MET A 92 -9.05 -7.91 -13.36
C MET A 92 -9.50 -6.89 -12.31
N PHE A 93 -9.14 -7.10 -11.04
CA PHE A 93 -9.41 -6.15 -9.97
C PHE A 93 -8.79 -4.78 -10.24
N ILE A 94 -7.47 -4.72 -10.47
CA ILE A 94 -6.80 -3.42 -10.68
C ILE A 94 -7.16 -2.79 -12.02
N ALA A 95 -7.49 -3.58 -13.05
CA ALA A 95 -7.98 -3.05 -14.32
C ALA A 95 -9.33 -2.34 -14.11
N SER A 96 -10.25 -2.99 -13.41
CA SER A 96 -11.62 -2.50 -13.22
C SER A 96 -11.70 -1.29 -12.30
N TYR A 97 -10.94 -1.29 -11.20
CA TYR A 97 -11.04 -0.25 -10.16
C TYR A 97 -9.90 0.78 -10.24
N GLY A 98 -8.86 0.48 -11.01
CA GLY A 98 -7.67 1.32 -11.15
C GLY A 98 -7.71 2.21 -12.38
N ALA A 99 -7.94 1.62 -13.56
CA ALA A 99 -7.77 2.30 -14.85
C ALA A 99 -8.69 3.52 -14.98
N GLY A 100 -8.13 4.70 -15.21
CA GLY A 100 -8.89 5.95 -15.34
C GLY A 100 -9.50 6.49 -14.03
N GLN A 101 -9.48 5.74 -12.94
CA GLN A 101 -10.18 6.08 -11.70
C GLN A 101 -9.26 6.64 -10.62
N VAL A 102 -8.07 6.05 -10.44
CA VAL A 102 -7.16 6.41 -9.35
C VAL A 102 -5.70 6.51 -9.81
N SER A 103 -4.86 7.08 -8.96
CA SER A 103 -3.43 7.21 -9.23
C SER A 103 -2.74 5.84 -9.31
N ALA A 104 -1.62 5.77 -10.04
CA ALA A 104 -0.77 4.58 -10.08
C ALA A 104 -0.24 4.20 -8.68
N GLY A 105 0.03 5.20 -7.82
CA GLY A 105 0.46 4.99 -6.43
C GLY A 105 -0.63 4.33 -5.57
N THR A 106 -1.89 4.70 -5.78
CA THR A 106 -3.04 4.11 -5.10
C THR A 106 -3.17 2.62 -5.43
N VAL A 107 -3.09 2.26 -6.72
CA VAL A 107 -3.12 0.85 -7.14
C VAL A 107 -1.93 0.05 -6.62
N ALA A 108 -0.74 0.66 -6.61
CA ALA A 108 0.43 0.03 -6.02
C ALA A 108 0.22 -0.26 -4.52
N SER A 109 -0.32 0.70 -3.77
CA SER A 109 -0.66 0.53 -2.35
C SER A 109 -1.68 -0.59 -2.12
N TRP A 110 -2.71 -0.70 -2.95
CA TRP A 110 -3.68 -1.80 -2.85
C TRP A 110 -3.02 -3.17 -3.05
N LEU A 111 -2.17 -3.31 -4.07
CA LEU A 111 -1.46 -4.57 -4.33
C LEU A 111 -0.48 -4.92 -3.20
N SER A 112 0.24 -3.95 -2.65
CA SER A 112 1.12 -4.17 -1.49
C SER A 112 0.33 -4.63 -0.27
N GLY A 113 -0.85 -4.05 -0.01
CA GLY A 113 -1.74 -4.49 1.04
C GLY A 113 -2.24 -5.93 0.85
N LEU A 114 -2.67 -6.26 -0.38
CA LEU A 114 -3.08 -7.63 -0.71
C LEU A 114 -1.93 -8.62 -0.56
N GLN A 115 -0.72 -8.27 -1.00
CA GLN A 115 0.46 -9.12 -0.88
C GLN A 115 0.80 -9.39 0.60
N LEU A 116 0.83 -8.35 1.43
CA LEU A 116 1.08 -8.50 2.87
C LEU A 116 0.00 -9.35 3.54
N TRP A 117 -1.26 -9.14 3.17
CA TRP A 117 -2.38 -9.96 3.66
C TRP A 117 -2.23 -11.44 3.30
N HIS A 118 -1.74 -11.76 2.09
CA HIS A 118 -1.42 -13.14 1.72
C HIS A 118 -0.30 -13.71 2.59
N GLN A 119 0.78 -12.96 2.79
CA GLN A 119 1.92 -13.38 3.60
C GLN A 119 1.54 -13.66 5.06
N LEU A 120 0.75 -12.79 5.69
CA LEU A 120 0.26 -12.98 7.06
C LEU A 120 -0.60 -14.24 7.21
N ASN A 121 -1.25 -14.66 6.14
CA ASN A 121 -2.10 -15.85 6.12
C ASN A 121 -1.39 -17.08 5.52
N GLY A 122 -0.08 -17.01 5.27
CA GLY A 122 0.70 -18.13 4.70
C GLY A 122 0.27 -18.53 3.30
N ALA A 123 -0.31 -17.61 2.53
CA ALA A 123 -0.73 -17.81 1.16
C ALA A 123 0.38 -17.42 0.17
N PRO A 124 0.62 -18.18 -0.91
CA PRO A 124 1.48 -17.74 -1.99
C PRO A 124 0.96 -16.45 -2.63
N TRP A 125 1.89 -15.62 -3.12
CA TRP A 125 1.57 -14.41 -3.87
C TRP A 125 1.76 -14.67 -5.38
N HIS A 126 0.69 -14.53 -6.16
CA HIS A 126 0.70 -14.76 -7.60
C HIS A 126 0.86 -13.46 -8.40
N GLY A 127 1.97 -12.76 -8.20
CA GLY A 127 2.28 -11.49 -8.89
C GLY A 127 3.14 -11.65 -10.15
N GLY A 128 2.62 -12.31 -11.17
CA GLY A 128 3.33 -12.61 -12.42
C GLY A 128 3.36 -11.48 -13.46
N GLU A 129 3.65 -11.86 -14.71
CA GLU A 129 3.83 -10.95 -15.84
C GLU A 129 2.54 -10.22 -16.26
N ILE A 130 1.40 -10.91 -16.26
CA ILE A 130 0.09 -10.32 -16.61
C ILE A 130 -0.27 -9.23 -15.60
N LEU A 131 -0.08 -9.48 -14.31
CA LEU A 131 -0.35 -8.47 -13.27
C LEU A 131 0.56 -7.26 -13.45
N TRP A 132 1.83 -7.48 -13.75
CA TRP A 132 2.78 -6.41 -14.03
C TRP A 132 2.39 -5.58 -15.28
N ARG A 133 2.01 -6.25 -16.39
CA ARG A 133 1.55 -5.57 -17.62
C ARG A 133 0.28 -4.77 -17.34
N THR A 134 -0.63 -5.32 -16.56
CA THR A 134 -1.88 -4.65 -16.17
C THR A 134 -1.61 -3.43 -15.31
N LYS A 135 -0.71 -3.52 -14.31
CA LYS A 135 -0.26 -2.39 -13.50
C LYS A 135 0.35 -1.27 -14.36
N LYS A 136 1.15 -1.64 -15.37
CA LYS A 136 1.68 -0.66 -16.35
C LYS A 136 0.57 0.01 -17.16
N GLY A 137 -0.42 -0.75 -17.63
CA GLY A 137 -1.59 -0.23 -18.33
C GLY A 137 -2.38 0.76 -17.48
N VAL A 138 -2.70 0.37 -16.24
CA VAL A 138 -3.39 1.23 -15.26
C VAL A 138 -2.63 2.53 -15.01
N SER A 139 -1.30 2.47 -14.87
CA SER A 139 -0.48 3.68 -14.69
C SER A 139 -0.55 4.64 -15.88
N LYS A 140 -0.56 4.11 -17.12
CA LYS A 140 -0.72 4.92 -18.33
C LYS A 140 -2.10 5.54 -18.43
N LEU A 141 -3.13 4.80 -18.01
CA LEU A 141 -4.52 5.21 -18.01
C LEU A 141 -4.92 6.02 -16.76
N ALA A 142 -4.01 6.26 -15.82
CA ALA A 142 -4.32 7.02 -14.61
C ALA A 142 -4.83 8.43 -14.98
N PRO A 143 -5.83 8.96 -14.26
CA PRO A 143 -6.47 10.21 -14.63
C PRO A 143 -5.45 11.36 -14.57
N PRO A 144 -5.49 12.34 -15.50
CA PRO A 144 -4.56 13.46 -15.50
C PRO A 144 -4.54 14.22 -14.16
N SER A 145 -5.69 14.34 -13.51
CA SER A 145 -5.85 14.95 -12.18
C SER A 145 -5.05 14.27 -11.07
N SER A 146 -4.65 13.00 -11.26
CA SER A 146 -3.80 12.29 -10.29
C SER A 146 -2.32 12.66 -10.38
N ARG A 147 -1.91 13.35 -11.46
CA ARG A 147 -0.53 13.81 -11.65
C ARG A 147 -0.43 15.24 -11.10
N ARG A 148 0.51 15.45 -10.18
CA ARG A 148 0.87 16.81 -9.78
C ARG A 148 1.68 17.45 -10.91
N PRO A 149 1.43 18.72 -11.26
CA PRO A 149 2.33 19.44 -12.15
C PRO A 149 3.74 19.43 -11.55
N PRO A 150 4.79 19.45 -12.38
CA PRO A 150 6.14 19.70 -11.90
C PRO A 150 6.13 20.93 -10.98
N ARG A 151 6.80 20.83 -9.82
CA ARG A 151 6.96 21.99 -8.95
C ARG A 151 7.95 22.95 -9.59
N ASP A 152 7.70 24.25 -9.46
CA ASP A 152 8.65 25.25 -9.91
C ASP A 152 10.01 25.06 -9.20
N PRO A 153 11.13 25.26 -9.92
CA PRO A 153 12.45 25.15 -9.33
C PRO A 153 12.63 26.17 -8.20
N VAL A 154 13.47 25.83 -7.23
CA VAL A 154 13.85 26.76 -6.17
C VAL A 154 14.59 27.96 -6.79
N SER A 155 13.98 29.14 -6.71
CA SER A 155 14.53 30.37 -7.28
C SER A 155 15.59 31.01 -6.37
N ARG A 156 16.35 31.97 -6.93
CA ARG A 156 17.26 32.81 -6.13
C ARG A 156 16.50 33.56 -5.03
N GLN A 157 15.29 34.02 -5.32
CA GLN A 157 14.44 34.70 -4.35
C GLN A 157 14.10 33.81 -3.16
N HIS A 158 13.81 32.53 -3.37
CA HIS A 158 13.62 31.57 -2.27
C HIS A 158 14.88 31.45 -1.41
N MET A 159 16.07 31.41 -2.03
CA MET A 159 17.34 31.36 -1.29
C MET A 159 17.60 32.65 -0.50
N PHE A 160 17.25 33.83 -1.04
CA PHE A 160 17.34 35.10 -0.32
C PHE A 160 16.41 35.16 0.89
N VAL A 161 15.16 34.70 0.73
CA VAL A 161 14.20 34.61 1.83
C VAL A 161 14.72 33.66 2.90
N LEU A 162 15.19 32.46 2.52
CA LEU A 162 15.77 31.50 3.45
C LEU A 162 16.94 32.10 4.23
N ARG A 163 17.90 32.75 3.56
CA ARG A 163 19.05 33.39 4.22
C ARG A 163 18.65 34.47 5.21
N LYS A 164 17.61 35.24 4.88
CA LYS A 164 17.14 36.38 5.70
C LYS A 164 16.62 35.91 7.07
N TYR A 165 16.02 34.73 7.13
CA TYR A 165 15.40 34.22 8.36
C TYR A 165 16.26 33.21 9.14
N LEU A 166 17.43 32.83 8.62
CA LEU A 166 18.39 31.97 9.32
C LEU A 166 19.41 32.81 10.08
N ASP A 167 19.64 32.46 11.34
CA ASP A 167 20.72 33.01 12.16
C ASP A 167 22.00 32.16 11.99
N LEU A 168 22.99 32.67 11.26
CA LEU A 168 24.24 31.94 11.06
C LEU A 168 25.14 31.90 12.31
N GLY A 169 24.79 32.61 13.39
CA GLY A 169 25.38 32.42 14.71
C GLY A 169 24.91 31.13 15.40
N ASN A 170 23.75 30.61 14.98
CA ASN A 170 23.23 29.33 15.43
C ASN A 170 23.76 28.19 14.53
N THR A 171 24.34 27.16 15.16
CA THR A 171 24.94 26.02 14.45
C THR A 171 23.94 25.21 13.62
N PHE A 172 22.68 25.11 14.05
CA PHE A 172 21.61 24.45 13.30
C PHE A 172 21.26 25.23 12.03
N ASP A 173 21.01 26.53 12.16
CA ASP A 173 20.65 27.40 11.04
C ASP A 173 21.79 27.55 10.02
N ALA A 174 23.04 27.59 10.51
CA ALA A 174 24.22 27.55 9.66
C ALA A 174 24.31 26.24 8.85
N ALA A 175 24.00 25.10 9.47
CA ALA A 175 23.97 23.81 8.79
C ALA A 175 22.83 23.74 7.75
N VAL A 176 21.64 24.25 8.06
CA VAL A 176 20.51 24.37 7.12
C VAL A 176 20.91 25.22 5.91
N TRP A 177 21.59 26.36 6.13
CA TRP A 177 22.05 27.22 5.04
C TRP A 177 23.10 26.55 4.15
N ALA A 178 24.08 25.86 4.75
CA ALA A 178 25.11 25.14 4.01
C ALA A 178 24.52 24.00 3.15
N ALA A 179 23.58 23.23 3.72
CA ALA A 179 22.87 22.17 2.99
C ALA A 179 22.04 22.74 1.84
N ALA A 180 21.23 23.78 2.11
CA ALA A 180 20.38 24.40 1.10
C ALA A 180 21.18 24.96 -0.08
N THR A 181 22.29 25.67 0.18
CA THR A 181 23.14 26.25 -0.87
C THR A 181 23.88 25.19 -1.67
N SER A 182 24.34 24.11 -1.03
CA SER A 182 25.00 22.98 -1.69
C SER A 182 24.04 22.23 -2.60
N SER A 183 22.83 21.92 -2.12
CA SER A 183 21.78 21.29 -2.92
C SER A 183 21.29 22.19 -4.05
N TRP A 184 21.09 23.49 -3.80
CA TRP A 184 20.64 24.42 -4.83
C TRP A 184 21.67 24.54 -5.97
N LYS A 185 22.97 24.63 -5.67
CA LYS A 185 24.02 24.63 -6.70
C LYS A 185 24.27 23.27 -7.35
N GLY A 186 24.02 22.17 -6.62
CA GLY A 186 24.20 20.81 -7.12
C GLY A 186 23.06 20.33 -8.03
N CYS A 187 21.82 20.70 -7.72
CA CYS A 187 20.61 20.28 -8.44
C CYS A 187 20.14 21.28 -9.51
N ALA A 188 20.67 22.51 -9.55
CA ALA A 188 20.41 23.48 -10.60
C ALA A 188 21.33 23.33 -11.83
N ARG A 189 21.85 22.12 -12.08
CA ARG A 189 22.67 21.78 -13.26
C ARG A 189 21.81 21.25 -14.39
#